data_AF-A0A8T8DXS9-F1
#
_entry.id   AF-A0A8T8DXS9-F1
#
_cell.length_a   1.000
_cell.length_b   1.000
_cell.length_c   1.000
_cell.angle_alpha   90.00
_cell.angle_beta   90.00
_cell.angle_gamma   90.00
#
_symmetry.space_group_name_H-M   'P 1'
#
loop_
_entity.id
_entity.type
_entity.pdbx_description
1 polymer ?
#
loop_
_entity_poly.entity_id
_entity_poly.type
_entity_poly.pdbx_seq_one_letter_code
_entity_poly.pdbx_strand_id
1 'polypeptide(L)'
;MNRGQLYHVSMGIVGLSVGFAEFIHILTQGVHLGASLMAVGALVLLVHAGYSLVVAESAELKSGQNVVIAVGSAILCSSGAVLQFVVY
;
A
#
# COMPACT_ATOMS: atom_id res chain seq x y z
N MET A 1 21.91 -1.11 8.32
CA MET A 1 20.50 -0.75 8.07
C MET A 1 19.65 -1.36 9.18
N ASN A 2 18.84 -0.56 9.87
CA ASN A 2 18.09 -1.03 11.04
C ASN A 2 16.90 -1.91 10.61
N ARG A 3 16.49 -2.90 11.41
CA ARG A 3 15.39 -3.84 11.05
C ARG A 3 14.08 -3.11 10.71
N GLY A 4 13.79 -2.00 11.39
CA GLY A 4 12.62 -1.15 11.11
C GLY A 4 12.71 -0.44 9.74
N GLN A 5 13.88 0.06 9.36
CA GLN A 5 14.07 0.68 8.04
C GLN A 5 13.89 -0.34 6.91
N LEU A 6 14.43 -1.56 7.07
CA LEU A 6 14.23 -2.67 6.14
C LEU A 6 12.74 -3.00 5.96
N TYR A 7 11.98 -3.04 7.06
CA TYR A 7 10.54 -3.26 7.03
C TYR A 7 9.80 -2.17 6.25
N HIS A 8 10.05 -0.89 6.55
CA HIS A 8 9.39 0.22 5.86
C HIS A 8 9.77 0.30 4.37
N VAL A 9 11.03 0.07 4.02
CA VAL A 9 11.45 -0.02 2.61
C VAL A 9 10.73 -1.16 1.90
N SER A 10 10.63 -2.34 2.52
CA SER A 10 9.92 -3.47 1.91
C SER A 10 8.43 -3.17 1.68
N MET A 11 7.77 -2.51 2.64
CA MET A 11 6.38 -2.06 2.47
C MET A 11 6.23 -1.03 1.36
N GLY A 12 7.17 -0.09 1.25
CA GLY A 12 7.18 0.90 0.18
C GLY A 12 7.33 0.25 -1.20
N ILE A 13 8.22 -0.73 -1.33
CA ILE A 13 8.40 -1.49 -2.58
C ILE A 13 7.11 -2.24 -2.93
N VAL A 14 6.48 -2.91 -1.97
CA VAL A 14 5.19 -3.61 -2.19
C VAL A 14 4.11 -2.63 -2.65
N GLY A 15 3.97 -1.47 -1.98
CA GLY A 15 3.03 -0.43 -2.38
C GLY A 15 3.30 0.09 -3.80
N LEU A 16 4.57 0.32 -4.16
CA LEU A 16 4.96 0.75 -5.50
C LEU A 16 4.63 -0.30 -6.56
N SER A 17 4.95 -1.58 -6.31
CA SER A 17 4.70 -2.67 -7.25
C SER A 17 3.20 -2.86 -7.50
N VAL A 18 2.39 -2.90 -6.44
CA VAL A 18 0.94 -3.04 -6.56
C VAL A 18 0.36 -1.80 -7.26
N GLY A 19 0.75 -0.60 -6.85
CA GLY A 19 0.27 0.63 -7.47
C GLY A 19 0.59 0.73 -8.96
N PHE A 20 1.79 0.30 -9.38
CA PHE A 20 2.19 0.31 -10.78
C PHE A 20 1.45 -0.74 -11.61
N ALA A 21 1.25 -1.94 -11.05
CA ALA A 21 0.46 -2.99 -11.72
C ALA A 21 -0.98 -2.55 -11.95
N GLU A 22 -1.63 -1.97 -10.94
CA GLU A 22 -3.00 -1.48 -11.05
C GLU A 22 -3.13 -0.24 -11.92
N PHE A 23 -2.12 0.62 -11.96
CA PHE A 23 -2.09 1.74 -12.89
C PHE A 23 -2.08 1.27 -14.35
N ILE A 24 -1.26 0.27 -14.67
CA ILE A 24 -1.26 -0.36 -16.00
C ILE A 24 -2.62 -1.00 -16.28
N HIS A 25 -3.21 -1.68 -15.28
CA HIS A 25 -4.52 -2.30 -15.41
C HIS A 25 -5.61 -1.26 -15.73
N ILE A 26 -5.61 -0.12 -15.05
CA ILE A 26 -6.54 0.99 -15.30
C ILE A 26 -6.34 1.57 -16.70
N LEU A 27 -5.10 1.71 -17.17
CA LEU A 27 -4.81 2.21 -18.52
C LEU A 27 -5.24 1.25 -19.63
N THR A 28 -5.19 -0.06 -19.39
CA THR A 28 -5.43 -1.09 -20.41
C THR A 28 -6.87 -1.58 -20.45
N GLN A 29 -7.54 -1.67 -19.29
CA GLN A 29 -8.90 -2.21 -19.17
C GLN A 29 -9.93 -1.18 -18.71
N GLY A 30 -9.48 0.04 -18.35
CA GLY A 30 -10.35 1.10 -17.84
C GLY A 30 -10.48 1.05 -16.31
N VAL A 31 -11.28 1.98 -15.78
CA VAL A 31 -11.44 2.14 -14.32
C VAL A 31 -12.39 1.06 -13.79
N HIS A 32 -11.84 0.07 -13.10
CA HIS A 32 -12.59 -0.92 -12.32
C HIS A 32 -12.53 -0.60 -10.83
N LEU A 33 -13.63 -0.89 -10.12
CA LEU A 33 -13.70 -0.71 -8.67
C LEU A 33 -12.61 -1.49 -7.93
N GLY A 34 -12.32 -2.73 -8.36
CA GLY A 34 -11.27 -3.57 -7.77
C GLY A 34 -9.88 -2.93 -7.91
N ALA A 35 -9.50 -2.57 -9.13
CA ALA A 35 -8.23 -1.90 -9.43
C ALA A 35 -8.08 -0.56 -8.68
N SER A 36 -9.18 0.20 -8.55
CA SER A 36 -9.20 1.46 -7.79
C SER A 36 -8.97 1.24 -6.29
N LEU A 37 -9.60 0.22 -5.70
CA LEU A 37 -9.40 -0.16 -4.30
C LEU A 37 -7.96 -0.60 -4.03
N MET A 38 -7.39 -1.41 -4.94
CA MET A 38 -6.00 -1.85 -4.86
C MET A 38 -5.03 -0.69 -5.00
N ALA A 39 -5.26 0.24 -5.94
CA ALA A 39 -4.44 1.43 -6.12
C ALA A 39 -4.47 2.35 -4.89
N VAL A 40 -5.64 2.55 -4.26
CA VAL A 40 -5.76 3.32 -3.01
C VAL A 40 -5.03 2.63 -1.87
N GLY A 41 -5.18 1.32 -1.70
CA GLY A 41 -4.45 0.56 -0.67
C GLY A 41 -2.93 0.63 -0.86
N ALA A 42 -2.46 0.51 -2.11
CA ALA A 42 -1.06 0.64 -2.49
C ALA A 42 -0.51 2.05 -2.22
N LEU A 43 -1.28 3.10 -2.51
CA LEU A 43 -0.92 4.48 -2.22
C LEU A 43 -0.76 4.71 -0.70
N VAL A 44 -1.68 4.17 0.11
CA VAL A 44 -1.61 4.27 1.58
C VAL A 44 -0.34 3.58 2.11
N LEU A 45 0.01 2.40 1.61
CA LEU A 45 1.27 1.72 1.95
C LEU A 45 2.49 2.56 1.59
N LEU A 46 2.47 3.15 0.39
CA LEU A 46 3.58 3.97 -0.09
C LEU A 46 3.76 5.24 0.74
N VAL A 47 2.68 5.95 1.03
CA VAL A 47 2.69 7.16 1.87
C VAL A 47 3.13 6.81 3.28
N HIS A 48 2.68 5.68 3.82
CA HIS A 48 3.08 5.22 5.15
C HIS A 48 4.58 4.87 5.23
N ALA A 49 5.07 4.11 4.25
CA ALA A 49 6.48 3.78 4.13
C ALA A 49 7.34 5.03 3.91
N GLY A 50 6.92 5.94 3.02
CA GLY A 50 7.61 7.20 2.74
C GLY A 50 7.67 8.10 3.97
N TYR A 51 6.55 8.28 4.67
CA TYR A 51 6.50 9.06 5.90
C TYR A 51 7.41 8.46 6.98
N SER A 52 7.38 7.13 7.15
CA SER A 52 8.26 6.44 8.11
C SER A 52 9.72 6.30 7.64
N LEU A 53 10.08 6.71 6.43
CA LEU A 53 11.47 6.77 5.98
C LEU A 53 12.01 8.20 5.96
N VAL A 54 11.14 9.19 5.72
CA VAL A 54 11.48 10.62 5.65
C VAL A 54 11.36 11.31 7.03
N VAL A 55 10.38 10.93 7.84
CA VAL A 55 10.06 11.59 9.13
C VAL A 55 10.56 10.79 10.34
N ALA A 56 10.90 9.51 10.17
CA ALA A 56 11.32 8.63 11.27
C ALA A 56 12.72 8.91 11.86
N GLU A 57 13.34 10.05 11.55
CA GLU A 57 14.45 10.54 12.36
C GLU A 57 13.95 11.19 13.67
N SER A 58 12.66 11.53 13.82
CA SER A 58 12.18 12.31 14.98
C SER A 58 10.85 11.89 15.61
N ALA A 59 10.10 10.95 15.05
CA ALA A 59 8.85 10.50 15.65
C ALA A 59 8.77 8.97 15.66
N GLU A 60 8.88 8.38 16.85
CA GLU A 60 8.28 7.08 17.12
C GLU A 60 6.77 7.20 16.85
N LEU A 61 6.33 6.95 15.61
CA LEU A 61 4.93 6.64 15.38
C LEU A 61 4.59 5.51 16.34
N LYS A 62 3.73 5.79 17.32
CA LYS A 62 3.27 4.82 18.33
C LYS A 62 3.02 3.51 17.61
N SER A 63 3.78 2.48 17.94
CA SER A 63 3.84 1.19 17.24
C SER A 63 2.45 0.65 16.81
N GLY A 64 1.40 0.89 17.62
CA GLY A 64 0.02 0.52 17.28
C GLY A 64 -0.58 1.22 16.05
N GLN A 65 -0.26 2.49 15.79
CA GLN A 65 -0.79 3.24 14.65
C GLN A 65 -0.15 2.81 13.32
N ASN A 66 1.15 2.45 13.33
CA ASN A 66 1.81 1.81 12.18
C ASN A 66 1.13 0.50 11.80
N VAL A 67 0.83 -0.35 12.79
CA VAL A 67 0.17 -1.65 12.56
C VAL A 67 -1.22 -1.46 11.97
N VAL A 68 -2.01 -0.50 12.48
CA VAL A 68 -3.37 -0.25 11.97
C VAL A 68 -3.36 0.22 10.51
N ILE A 69 -2.44 1.12 10.14
CA ILE A 69 -2.33 1.61 8.76
C ILE A 69 -1.89 0.48 7.82
N ALA A 70 -0.89 -0.32 8.23
CA ALA A 70 -0.44 -1.47 7.47
C ALA A 70 -1.57 -2.50 7.28
N VAL A 71 -2.29 -2.85 8.34
CA VAL A 71 -3.40 -3.82 8.28
C VAL A 71 -4.56 -3.28 7.44
N GLY A 72 -4.94 -2.01 7.62
CA GLY A 72 -6.01 -1.37 6.85
C GLY A 72 -5.69 -1.34 5.36
N SER A 73 -4.46 -0.99 5.00
CA SER A 73 -4.02 -0.98 3.60
C SER A 73 -3.95 -2.39 2.99
N ALA A 74 -3.54 -3.41 3.76
CA ALA A 74 -3.58 -4.80 3.32
C ALA A 74 -5.02 -5.27 3.05
N ILE A 75 -5.97 -4.92 3.93
CA ILE A 75 -7.40 -5.24 3.74
C ILE A 75 -7.95 -4.54 2.49
N LEU A 76 -7.60 -3.28 2.25
CA LEU A 76 -7.99 -2.56 1.02
C LEU A 76 -7.44 -3.25 -0.23
N CYS A 77 -6.16 -3.62 -0.24
CA CYS A 77 -5.57 -4.36 -1.36
C CYS A 77 -6.21 -5.73 -1.56
N SER A 78 -6.41 -6.52 -0.49
CA SER A 78 -7.03 -7.85 -0.59
C SER A 78 -8.49 -7.77 -1.02
N SER A 79 -9.27 -6.83 -0.48
CA SER A 79 -10.66 -6.62 -0.88
C SER A 79 -10.77 -6.16 -2.34
N GLY A 80 -9.89 -5.26 -2.78
CA GLY A 80 -9.80 -4.86 -4.19
C GLY A 80 -9.46 -6.05 -5.10
N ALA A 81 -8.49 -6.90 -4.72
CA ALA A 81 -8.12 -8.09 -5.48
C ALA A 81 -9.26 -9.11 -5.57
N VAL A 82 -9.97 -9.35 -4.46
CA VAL A 82 -11.16 -10.22 -4.45
C VAL A 82 -12.25 -9.63 -5.34
N LEU A 83 -12.52 -8.33 -5.25
CA LEU A 83 -13.53 -7.66 -6.07
C LEU A 83 -13.17 -7.75 -7.56
N GLN A 84 -11.89 -7.60 -7.89
CA GLN A 84 -11.38 -7.74 -9.25
C GLN A 84 -11.48 -9.17 -9.77
N PHE A 85 -11.42 -10.20 -8.91
CA PHE A 85 -11.65 -11.59 -9.33
C PHE A 85 -13.13 -12.00 -9.40
N VAL A 86 -14.00 -11.33 -8.63
CA VAL A 86 -15.44 -11.68 -8.54
C VAL A 86 -16.28 -10.90 -9.55
N VAL A 87 -15.88 -9.67 -9.86
CA VAL A 87 -16.62 -8.76 -10.76
C VAL A 87 -16.06 -8.77 -12.19
N TYR A 88 -14.92 -9.42 -12.41
CA TYR A 88 -14.29 -9.63 -13.73
C TYR A 88 -14.44 -11.10 -14.13
#